data_AF-A0A7S3U997-F1
#
_entry.id   AF-A0A7S3U997-F1
#
_cell.length_a   1.000
_cell.length_b   1.000
_cell.length_c   1.000
_cell.angle_alpha   90.00
_cell.angle_beta   90.00
_cell.angle_gamma   90.00
#
_symmetry.space_group_name_H-M   'P 1'
#
loop_
_entity.id
_entity.type
_entity.pdbx_description
1 polymer ?
#
loop_
_entity_poly.entity_id
_entity_poly.type
_entity_poly.pdbx_seq_one_letter_code
_entity_poly.pdbx_strand_id
1 'polypeptide(L)'
;DGVARRGLRLVGGILLACLLSIGTAGLCSVTQPIVLSHALLAFALGLRHAVDCDHLAAIDNVTRQLLRSGQYPVSVGFWFAVGHSTTVVIMTAVLASGYAMAWRSLQLAGLTEGISLGAAVLSVLMLGGIGFLNAR
;
A
#
# COMPACT_ATOMS: atom_id res chain seq x y z
N ASP A 1 -27.82 3.67 -20.39
CA ASP A 1 -27.96 2.97 -19.10
C ASP A 1 -27.16 3.67 -18.00
N GLY A 2 -27.78 3.90 -16.83
CA GLY A 2 -27.21 4.74 -15.76
C GLY A 2 -25.99 4.12 -15.05
N VAL A 3 -25.87 2.80 -15.10
CA VAL A 3 -24.77 2.03 -14.47
C VAL A 3 -23.45 2.27 -15.20
N ALA A 4 -23.43 2.20 -16.53
CA ALA A 4 -22.25 2.48 -17.34
C ALA A 4 -21.68 3.89 -17.09
N ARG A 5 -22.56 4.90 -17.00
CA ARG A 5 -22.15 6.28 -16.68
C ARG A 5 -21.56 6.42 -15.26
N ARG A 6 -22.11 5.70 -14.28
CA ARG A 6 -21.55 5.67 -12.91
C ARG A 6 -20.18 5.02 -12.89
N GLY A 7 -20.02 3.87 -13.57
CA GLY A 7 -18.73 3.20 -13.73
C GLY A 7 -17.68 4.10 -14.37
N LEU A 8 -18.02 4.76 -15.48
CA LEU A 8 -17.12 5.67 -16.19
C LEU A 8 -16.68 6.85 -15.30
N ARG A 9 -17.60 7.44 -14.52
CA ARG A 9 -17.26 8.52 -13.58
C ARG A 9 -16.32 8.05 -12.47
N LEU A 10 -16.53 6.84 -11.94
CA LEU A 10 -15.66 6.27 -10.91
C LEU A 10 -14.25 6.02 -11.44
N VAL A 11 -14.13 5.33 -12.58
CA VAL A 11 -12.84 5.07 -13.22
C VAL A 11 -12.15 6.38 -13.60
N GLY A 12 -12.87 7.31 -14.22
CA GLY A 12 -12.35 8.63 -14.55
C GLY A 12 -11.85 9.40 -13.33
N GLY A 13 -12.58 9.33 -12.21
CA GLY A 13 -12.18 9.94 -10.94
C GLY A 13 -10.90 9.33 -10.36
N ILE A 14 -10.78 8.00 -10.39
CA ILE A 14 -9.58 7.28 -9.92
C ILE A 14 -8.37 7.64 -10.79
N LEU A 15 -8.53 7.64 -12.11
CA LEU A 15 -7.46 8.00 -13.04
C LEU A 15 -7.02 9.46 -12.85
N LEU A 16 -7.98 10.38 -12.70
CA LEU A 16 -7.68 11.78 -12.40
C LEU A 16 -6.91 11.92 -11.09
N ALA A 17 -7.34 11.25 -10.02
CA ALA A 17 -6.65 11.27 -8.74
C ALA A 17 -5.21 10.72 -8.84
N CYS A 18 -5.02 9.65 -9.60
CA CYS A 18 -3.70 9.08 -9.87
C CYS A 18 -2.80 10.07 -10.62
N LEU A 19 -3.30 10.69 -11.69
CA LEU A 19 -2.58 11.70 -12.46
C LEU A 19 -2.23 12.93 -11.62
N LEU A 20 -3.15 13.41 -10.78
CA LEU A 20 -2.88 14.51 -9.85
C LEU A 20 -1.82 14.14 -8.81
N SER A 21 -1.85 12.91 -8.28
CA SER A 21 -0.84 12.43 -7.33
C SER A 21 0.55 12.33 -7.96
N ILE A 22 0.66 11.81 -9.18
CA ILE A 22 1.94 11.72 -9.90
C ILE A 22 2.40 13.12 -10.32
N GLY A 23 1.48 13.98 -10.77
CA GLY A 23 1.78 15.36 -11.16
C GLY A 23 2.31 16.19 -9.99
N THR A 24 1.69 16.09 -8.81
CA THR A 24 2.17 16.74 -7.59
C THR A 24 3.52 16.20 -7.15
N ALA A 25 3.75 14.88 -7.21
CA ALA A 25 5.07 14.30 -6.96
C ALA A 25 6.13 14.82 -7.95
N GLY A 26 5.76 14.98 -9.23
CA GLY A 26 6.61 15.58 -10.27
C GLY A 26 6.98 17.03 -9.95
N LEU A 27 6.00 17.86 -9.55
CA LEU A 27 6.25 19.24 -9.13
C LEU A 27 7.16 19.31 -7.89
N CYS A 28 6.92 18.46 -6.88
CA CYS A 28 7.79 18.38 -5.69
C CYS A 28 9.20 17.86 -6.03
N SER A 29 9.35 17.08 -7.10
CA SER A 29 10.66 16.55 -7.49
C SER A 29 11.64 17.60 -8.02
N VAL A 30 11.14 18.80 -8.38
CA VAL A 30 11.99 19.94 -8.75
C VAL A 30 12.89 20.38 -7.60
N THR A 31 12.39 20.33 -6.36
CA THR A 31 13.17 20.68 -5.16
C THR A 31 13.73 19.46 -4.45
N GLN A 32 13.06 18.31 -4.53
CA GLN A 32 13.45 17.06 -3.87
C GLN A 32 13.31 15.87 -4.85
N PRO A 33 14.35 15.58 -5.67
CA PRO A 33 14.26 14.58 -6.75
C PRO A 33 13.81 13.19 -6.29
N ILE A 34 14.07 12.84 -5.04
CA ILE A 34 13.74 11.55 -4.42
C ILE A 34 12.23 11.32 -4.27
N VAL A 35 11.40 12.37 -4.29
CA VAL A 35 9.95 12.25 -4.10
C VAL A 35 9.30 11.49 -5.24
N LEU A 36 9.68 11.79 -6.49
CA LEU A 36 9.11 11.13 -7.65
C LEU A 36 9.51 9.65 -7.70
N SER A 37 10.76 9.31 -7.37
CA SER A 37 11.21 7.91 -7.35
C SER A 37 10.46 7.09 -6.30
N HIS A 38 10.23 7.64 -5.10
CA HIS A 38 9.42 6.98 -4.08
C HIS A 38 7.96 6.84 -4.49
N ALA A 39 7.37 7.86 -5.11
CA ALA A 39 5.99 7.80 -5.60
C ALA A 39 5.81 6.71 -6.66
N LEU A 40 6.73 6.63 -7.63
CA LEU A 40 6.70 5.60 -8.68
C LEU A 40 6.94 4.20 -8.11
N LEU A 41 7.87 4.06 -7.16
CA LEU A 41 8.13 2.78 -6.50
C LEU A 41 6.92 2.32 -5.69
N ALA A 42 6.32 3.21 -4.90
CA ALA A 42 5.11 2.93 -4.14
C ALA A 42 3.95 2.55 -5.06
N PHE A 43 3.81 3.22 -6.21
CA PHE A 43 2.79 2.87 -7.21
C PHE A 43 3.03 1.48 -7.79
N ALA A 44 4.26 1.15 -8.20
CA ALA A 44 4.58 -0.16 -8.76
C ALA A 44 4.38 -1.30 -7.73
N LEU A 45 4.86 -1.12 -6.49
CA LEU A 45 4.66 -2.09 -5.42
C LEU A 45 3.18 -2.22 -5.04
N GLY A 46 2.44 -1.12 -5.01
CA GLY A 46 0.99 -1.12 -4.78
C GLY A 46 0.21 -1.85 -5.87
N LEU A 47 0.59 -1.68 -7.14
CA LEU A 47 0.00 -2.43 -8.25
C LEU A 47 0.25 -3.93 -8.13
N ARG A 48 1.45 -4.34 -7.70
CA ARG A 48 1.75 -5.75 -7.43
C ARG A 48 0.89 -6.29 -6.30
N HIS A 49 0.84 -5.59 -5.17
CA HIS A 49 0.03 -5.94 -4.01
C HIS A 49 -1.47 -6.04 -4.35
N ALA A 50 -1.97 -5.17 -5.24
CA ALA A 50 -3.37 -5.17 -5.64
C ALA A 50 -3.80 -6.43 -6.41
N VAL A 51 -2.85 -7.17 -6.99
CA VAL A 51 -3.10 -8.38 -7.80
C VAL A 51 -2.99 -9.66 -6.95
N ASP A 52 -2.79 -9.53 -5.64
CA ASP A 52 -2.75 -10.68 -4.74
C ASP A 52 -4.11 -11.43 -4.72
N CYS A 53 -4.03 -12.77 -4.65
CA CYS A 53 -5.19 -13.65 -4.83
C CYS A 53 -6.28 -13.44 -3.77
N ASP A 54 -5.91 -13.05 -2.56
CA ASP A 54 -6.83 -12.79 -1.45
C ASP A 54 -7.67 -11.52 -1.68
N HIS A 55 -7.06 -10.46 -2.21
CA HIS A 55 -7.75 -9.24 -2.62
C HIS A 55 -8.75 -9.54 -3.74
N LEU A 56 -8.31 -10.26 -4.78
CA LEU A 56 -9.16 -10.64 -5.91
C LEU A 56 -10.31 -11.56 -5.47
N ALA A 57 -10.04 -12.54 -4.61
CA ALA A 57 -11.06 -13.46 -4.09
C ALA A 57 -12.11 -12.73 -3.24
N ALA A 58 -11.70 -11.78 -2.39
CA ALA A 58 -12.62 -11.00 -1.57
C ALA A 58 -13.56 -10.14 -2.42
N ILE A 59 -13.01 -9.42 -3.41
CA ILE A 59 -13.80 -8.59 -4.34
C ILE A 59 -14.77 -9.46 -5.16
N ASP A 60 -14.29 -10.59 -5.71
CA ASP A 60 -15.12 -11.51 -6.50
C ASP A 60 -16.28 -12.09 -5.69
N ASN A 61 -16.02 -12.54 -4.45
CA ASN A 61 -17.06 -13.10 -3.59
C ASN A 61 -18.19 -12.09 -3.32
N VAL A 62 -17.85 -10.86 -2.94
CA VAL A 62 -18.85 -9.79 -2.68
C VAL A 62 -19.57 -9.39 -3.97
N THR A 63 -18.85 -9.32 -5.08
CA THR A 63 -19.42 -9.00 -6.40
C THR A 63 -20.46 -10.05 -6.81
N ARG A 64 -20.14 -11.35 -6.69
CA ARG A 64 -21.08 -12.45 -6.98
C ARG A 64 -22.29 -12.45 -6.05
N GLN A 65 -22.10 -12.14 -4.77
CA GLN A 65 -23.20 -12.02 -3.81
C GLN A 65 -24.17 -10.90 -4.19
N LEU A 66 -23.66 -9.73 -4.57
CA LEU A 66 -24.47 -8.59 -5.01
C LEU A 66 -25.20 -8.88 -6.32
N LEU A 67 -24.53 -9.52 -7.28
CA LEU A 67 -25.15 -9.95 -8.54
C LEU A 67 -26.30 -10.95 -8.30
N ARG A 68 -26.11 -11.94 -7.42
CA ARG A 68 -27.17 -12.88 -7.02
C ARG A 68 -28.38 -12.18 -6.38
N SER A 69 -28.15 -11.02 -5.77
CA SER A 69 -29.20 -10.18 -5.16
C SER A 69 -29.81 -9.17 -6.15
N GLY A 70 -29.49 -9.27 -7.44
CA GLY A 70 -30.00 -8.38 -8.50
C GLY A 70 -29.38 -6.97 -8.51
N GLN A 71 -28.28 -6.76 -7.76
CA GLN A 71 -27.58 -5.46 -7.68
C GLN A 71 -26.50 -5.33 -8.76
N TYR A 72 -26.09 -4.10 -9.06
CA TYR A 72 -24.99 -3.79 -9.99
C TYR A 72 -23.74 -3.29 -9.23
N PRO A 73 -22.76 -4.16 -8.95
CA PRO A 73 -21.63 -3.88 -8.05
C PRO A 73 -20.50 -3.03 -8.68
N VAL A 74 -20.80 -1.79 -9.12
CA VAL A 74 -19.81 -0.92 -9.81
C VAL A 74 -18.72 -0.31 -8.91
N SER A 75 -18.90 -0.30 -7.58
CA SER A 75 -18.00 0.38 -6.63
C SER A 75 -17.36 -0.54 -5.58
N VAL A 76 -17.55 -1.86 -5.66
CA VAL A 76 -17.06 -2.82 -4.66
C VAL A 76 -15.54 -2.73 -4.50
N GLY A 77 -14.80 -2.74 -5.61
CA GLY A 77 -13.34 -2.64 -5.58
C GLY A 77 -12.83 -1.32 -5.00
N PHE A 78 -13.53 -0.20 -5.27
CA PHE A 78 -13.18 1.10 -4.70
C PHE A 78 -13.30 1.09 -3.17
N TRP A 79 -14.42 0.61 -2.64
CA TRP A 79 -14.63 0.57 -1.19
C TRP A 79 -13.73 -0.45 -0.48
N PHE A 80 -13.45 -1.59 -1.12
CA PHE A 80 -12.46 -2.54 -0.63
C PHE A 80 -11.07 -1.87 -0.51
N ALA A 81 -10.63 -1.20 -1.58
CA ALA A 81 -9.33 -0.52 -1.60
C ALA A 81 -9.23 0.60 -0.55
N VAL A 82 -10.29 1.41 -0.38
CA VAL A 82 -10.33 2.46 0.65
C VAL A 82 -10.23 1.86 2.05
N GLY A 83 -11.05 0.86 2.38
CA GLY A 83 -11.05 0.23 3.71
C GLY A 83 -9.71 -0.46 4.04
N HIS A 84 -9.15 -1.20 3.08
CA HIS A 84 -7.85 -1.84 3.23
C HIS A 84 -6.75 -0.81 3.46
N SER A 85 -6.69 0.22 2.61
CA SER A 85 -5.69 1.29 2.70
C SER A 85 -5.79 2.05 4.02
N THR A 86 -7.01 2.34 4.51
CA THR A 86 -7.20 2.99 5.82
C THR A 86 -6.61 2.15 6.95
N THR A 87 -6.85 0.84 6.94
CA THR A 87 -6.32 -0.08 7.96
C THR A 87 -4.79 -0.09 7.94
N VAL A 88 -4.20 -0.17 6.74
CA VAL A 88 -2.74 -0.15 6.56
C VAL A 88 -2.14 1.18 7.04
N VAL A 89 -2.75 2.32 6.70
CA VAL A 89 -2.28 3.65 7.13
C VAL A 89 -2.34 3.79 8.65
N ILE A 90 -3.45 3.39 9.28
CA ILE A 90 -3.61 3.44 10.74
C ILE A 90 -2.57 2.54 11.42
N MET A 91 -2.43 1.29 10.98
CA MET A 91 -1.45 0.36 11.56
C MET A 91 -0.03 0.86 11.41
N THR A 92 0.31 1.41 10.24
CA THR A 92 1.64 2.00 9.99
C THR A 92 1.89 3.20 10.89
N ALA A 93 0.90 4.08 11.07
CA ALA A 93 1.02 5.23 11.96
C ALA A 93 1.24 4.81 13.42
N VAL A 94 0.43 3.86 13.93
CA VAL A 94 0.57 3.32 15.28
C VAL A 94 1.96 2.71 15.50
N LEU A 95 2.41 1.88 14.56
CA LEU A 95 3.72 1.24 14.64
C LEU A 95 4.87 2.26 14.60
N ALA A 96 4.79 3.23 13.69
CA ALA A 96 5.80 4.29 13.56
C ALA A 96 5.87 5.16 14.82
N SER A 97 4.73 5.51 15.41
CA SER A 97 4.69 6.24 16.68
C SER A 97 5.28 5.42 17.82
N GLY A 98 4.91 4.15 17.95
CA GLY A 98 5.46 3.26 18.97
C GLY A 98 6.98 3.10 18.84
N TYR A 99 7.48 2.94 17.61
CA TYR A 99 8.91 2.90 17.32
C TYR A 99 9.61 4.20 17.74
N ALA A 100 9.07 5.36 17.36
CA ALA A 100 9.66 6.66 17.70
C ALA A 100 9.76 6.88 19.23
N MET A 101 8.76 6.43 19.99
CA MET A 101 8.77 6.50 21.45
C MET A 101 9.85 5.59 22.06
N ALA A 102 9.93 4.33 21.61
CA ALA A 102 10.90 3.37 22.10
C ALA A 102 12.35 3.73 21.68
N TRP A 103 12.53 4.38 20.54
CA TRP A 103 13.85 4.75 20.03
C TRP A 103 14.61 5.67 20.99
N ARG A 104 13.91 6.63 21.61
CA ARG A 104 14.54 7.56 22.56
C ARG A 104 15.02 6.87 23.83
N SER A 105 14.28 5.89 24.37
CA SER A 105 14.71 5.14 25.56
C SER A 105 15.88 4.21 25.24
N LEU A 106 15.89 3.60 24.05
CA LEU A 106 17.00 2.78 23.56
C LEU A 106 18.29 3.60 23.39
N GLN A 107 18.20 4.84 22.91
CA GLN A 107 19.34 5.75 22.81
C GLN A 107 19.92 6.07 24.19
N LEU A 108 19.07 6.41 25.16
CA LEU A 108 19.50 6.72 26.53
C LEU A 108 20.14 5.51 27.24
N ALA A 109 19.71 4.30 26.90
CA ALA A 109 20.29 3.05 27.40
C ALA A 109 21.58 2.62 26.69
N GLY A 110 22.01 3.32 25.63
CA GLY A 110 23.19 2.95 24.85
C GLY A 110 23.04 1.67 24.02
N LEU A 111 21.82 1.17 23.83
CA LEU A 111 21.55 -0.13 23.18
C LEU A 111 21.30 -0.01 21.66
N THR A 112 21.29 1.20 21.10
CA THR A 112 20.91 1.44 19.70
C THR A 112 21.83 0.79 18.69
N GLU A 113 23.14 0.75 18.93
CA GLU A 113 24.08 0.13 17.98
C GLU A 113 23.87 -1.38 17.91
N GLY A 114 23.77 -2.05 19.07
CA GLY A 114 23.55 -3.50 19.12
C GLY A 114 22.22 -3.93 18.50
N ILE A 115 21.14 -3.18 18.77
CA ILE A 115 19.82 -3.48 18.22
C ILE A 115 19.73 -3.16 16.73
N SER A 116 20.32 -2.05 16.28
CA SER A 116 20.32 -1.71 14.85
C SER A 116 21.15 -2.69 14.03
N LEU A 117 22.32 -3.11 14.52
CA LEU A 117 23.13 -4.15 13.89
C LEU A 117 22.37 -5.49 13.87
N GLY A 118 21.77 -5.90 14.98
CA GLY A 118 20.97 -7.12 15.08
C GLY A 118 19.80 -7.12 14.09
N ALA A 119 19.06 -6.01 14.00
CA ALA A 119 17.95 -5.86 13.06
C ALA A 119 18.42 -5.90 11.59
N ALA A 120 19.54 -5.25 11.27
CA ALA A 120 20.11 -5.27 9.92
C ALA A 120 20.57 -6.67 9.52
N VAL A 121 21.31 -7.37 10.38
CA VAL A 121 21.77 -8.74 10.15
C VAL A 121 20.57 -9.68 9.98
N LEU A 122 19.58 -9.59 10.88
CA LEU A 122 18.37 -10.39 10.78
C LEU A 122 17.62 -10.14 9.46
N SER A 123 17.47 -8.87 9.07
CA SER A 123 16.81 -8.50 7.81
C SER A 123 17.52 -9.10 6.60
N VAL A 124 18.84 -8.94 6.51
CA VAL A 124 19.65 -9.51 5.41
C VAL A 124 19.53 -11.03 5.36
N LEU A 125 19.65 -11.71 6.50
CA LEU A 125 19.52 -13.16 6.57
C LEU A 125 18.13 -13.63 6.16
N MET A 126 17.08 -12.91 6.58
CA MET A 126 15.70 -13.31 6.34
C MET A 126 15.28 -13.06 4.88
N LEU A 127 15.55 -11.88 4.32
CA LEU A 127 15.30 -11.60 2.91
C LEU A 127 16.18 -12.44 1.99
N GLY A 128 17.47 -12.61 2.32
CA GLY A 128 18.38 -13.48 1.58
C GLY A 128 17.92 -14.94 1.60
N GLY A 129 17.44 -15.42 2.76
CA GLY A 129 16.88 -16.75 2.93
C GLY A 129 15.63 -16.98 2.09
N ILE A 130 14.65 -16.06 2.15
CA ILE A 130 13.46 -16.14 1.29
C ILE A 130 13.86 -16.09 -0.18
N GLY A 131 14.76 -15.18 -0.56
CA GLY A 131 15.24 -15.05 -1.93
C GLY A 131 15.87 -16.34 -2.46
N PHE A 132 16.70 -17.00 -1.65
CA PHE A 132 17.30 -18.29 -2.00
C PHE A 132 16.26 -19.41 -2.12
N LEU A 133 15.31 -19.48 -1.19
CA LEU A 133 14.24 -20.48 -1.25
C LEU A 133 13.33 -20.30 -2.47
N ASN A 134 13.09 -19.05 -2.87
CA ASN A 134 12.26 -18.73 -4.03
C ASN A 134 13.01 -18.87 -5.37
N ALA A 135 14.34 -19.01 -5.36
CA ALA A 135 15.17 -19.20 -6.54
C ALA A 135 15.42 -20.69 -6.89
N ARG A 136 14.98 -21.61 -6.03
CA ARG A 136 14.99 -23.07 -6.27
C ARG A 136 13.64 -23.53 -6.80
#